data_AF-Q7RNC9-F1
#
_entry.id   AF-Q7RNC9-F1
#
_cell.length_a   1.000
_cell.length_b   1.000
_cell.length_c   1.000
_cell.angle_alpha   90.00
_cell.angle_beta   90.00
_cell.angle_gamma   90.00
#
_symmetry.space_group_name_H-M   'P 1'
#
loop_
_entity.id
_entity.type
_entity.pdbx_description
1 polymer ?
#
loop_
_entity_poly.entity_id
_entity_poly.type
_entity_poly.pdbx_seq_one_letter_code
_entity_poly.pdbx_strand_id
1 'polypeptide(L)'
;QKSGLEVENSDSDDMAQSYYTSKLPENCRRITLYKNGFTIDEGEFRDFEVEENKKFMENIEAGILPKELQGKDKSIMNVAIKDKSSQIYTKNKSQEEKTLYKGQGVKLGSSNSNLNEEEINKIIASNPTDIKEIKIDDNNPITTIQIRLYNGKKIIQKFNYNHTVEDLFQFVYGHTPINFSLFFDFPLKKIERNNKTLQEENLLGLIIFFFFLPNLILFGIYICIILCVQV
;
A
#
# COMPACT_ATOMS: atom_id res chain seq x y z
N GLN A 1 1.57 30.80 -50.01
CA GLN A 1 2.36 29.59 -49.69
C GLN A 1 1.97 29.18 -48.27
N LYS A 2 1.07 28.19 -48.16
CA LYS A 2 0.61 27.62 -46.88
C LYS A 2 1.38 26.32 -46.69
N SER A 3 2.23 26.22 -45.68
CA SER A 3 2.74 24.94 -45.18
C SER A 3 2.22 24.77 -43.77
N GLY A 4 1.10 24.05 -43.64
CA GLY A 4 0.68 23.40 -42.41
C GLY A 4 1.32 22.02 -42.39
N LEU A 5 2.12 21.74 -41.37
CA LEU A 5 2.57 20.39 -41.02
C LEU A 5 1.68 19.95 -39.85
N GLU A 6 0.60 19.27 -40.19
CA GLU A 6 -0.26 18.60 -39.24
C GLU A 6 0.40 17.25 -38.94
N VAL A 7 0.91 17.09 -37.72
CA VAL A 7 1.44 15.82 -37.23
C VAL A 7 0.24 15.06 -36.68
N GLU A 8 -0.31 14.14 -37.46
CA GLU A 8 -1.21 13.11 -36.95
C GLU A 8 -0.40 12.25 -35.97
N ASN A 9 -0.70 12.39 -34.68
CA ASN A 9 -0.34 11.35 -33.73
C ASN A 9 -1.39 10.26 -33.86
N SER A 10 -0.96 9.10 -34.36
CA SER A 10 -1.77 7.90 -34.39
C SER A 10 -2.12 7.48 -32.97
N ASP A 11 -3.33 7.82 -32.52
CA ASP A 11 -4.01 7.23 -31.38
C ASP A 11 -4.20 5.72 -31.65
N SER A 12 -3.28 4.88 -31.18
CA SER A 12 -3.49 3.43 -31.19
C SER A 12 -2.60 2.68 -30.21
N ASP A 13 -2.62 3.03 -28.91
CA ASP A 13 -2.02 2.20 -27.86
C ASP A 13 -2.92 1.98 -26.62
N ASP A 14 -4.21 2.33 -26.69
CA ASP A 14 -5.17 2.14 -25.58
C ASP A 14 -6.06 0.88 -25.71
N MET A 15 -5.77 -0.02 -26.66
CA MET A 15 -6.56 -1.23 -26.91
C MET A 15 -5.86 -2.54 -26.52
N ALA A 16 -4.85 -2.55 -25.67
CA ALA A 16 -4.17 -3.81 -25.28
C ALA A 16 -4.54 -4.34 -23.89
N GLN A 17 -5.06 -3.53 -22.96
CA GLN A 17 -5.29 -3.98 -21.58
C GLN A 17 -6.70 -4.52 -21.27
N SER A 18 -7.73 -4.23 -22.07
CA SER A 18 -9.12 -4.54 -21.70
C SER A 18 -9.57 -5.98 -21.99
N TYR A 19 -8.90 -6.71 -22.90
CA TYR A 19 -9.31 -8.06 -23.31
C TYR A 19 -8.95 -9.18 -22.32
N TYR A 20 -8.22 -8.90 -21.24
CA TYR A 20 -7.88 -9.90 -20.23
C TYR A 20 -8.93 -10.04 -19.12
N THR A 21 -10.01 -9.25 -19.13
CA THR A 21 -11.03 -9.21 -18.07
C THR A 21 -12.44 -9.61 -18.53
N SER A 22 -12.68 -9.75 -19.83
CA SER A 22 -13.93 -10.31 -20.33
C SER A 22 -13.91 -11.82 -20.18
N LYS A 23 -14.83 -12.34 -19.37
CA LYS A 23 -15.21 -13.76 -19.24
C LYS A 23 -14.99 -14.48 -20.59
N LEU A 24 -14.02 -15.40 -20.64
CA LEU A 24 -13.79 -16.21 -21.84
C LEU A 24 -15.11 -16.92 -22.22
N PRO A 25 -15.40 -17.11 -23.51
CA PRO A 25 -16.54 -17.91 -23.95
C PRO A 25 -16.65 -19.23 -23.15
N GLU A 26 -17.86 -19.71 -22.86
CA GLU A 26 -18.05 -20.92 -22.02
C GLU A 26 -17.32 -22.18 -22.56
N ASN A 27 -16.94 -22.14 -23.83
CA ASN A 27 -16.17 -23.17 -24.51
C ASN A 27 -14.65 -22.89 -24.59
N CYS A 28 -14.11 -21.90 -23.86
CA CYS A 28 -12.69 -21.58 -23.82
C CYS A 28 -12.17 -21.63 -22.38
N ARG A 29 -11.27 -22.58 -22.09
CA ARG A 29 -10.58 -22.66 -20.79
C ARG A 29 -9.13 -22.21 -20.90
N ARG A 30 -8.66 -21.42 -19.95
CA ARG A 30 -7.29 -20.90 -19.87
C ARG A 30 -6.50 -21.65 -18.80
N ILE A 31 -5.45 -22.34 -19.22
CA ILE A 31 -4.51 -23.01 -18.32
C ILE A 31 -3.29 -22.10 -18.16
N THR A 32 -2.97 -21.70 -16.93
CA THR A 32 -1.72 -20.96 -16.65
C THR A 32 -0.69 -21.92 -16.03
N LEU A 33 0.41 -22.12 -16.73
CA LEU A 33 1.50 -23.01 -16.34
C LEU A 33 2.50 -22.25 -15.44
N TYR A 34 2.87 -22.85 -14.32
CA TYR A 34 3.86 -22.34 -13.38
C TYR A 34 4.96 -23.38 -13.17
N LYS A 35 6.07 -22.99 -12.53
CA LYS A 35 7.19 -23.91 -12.27
C LYS A 35 6.79 -25.11 -11.41
N ASN A 36 5.91 -24.90 -10.43
CA ASN A 36 5.48 -25.90 -9.45
C ASN A 36 4.17 -26.60 -9.82
N GLY A 37 3.42 -26.10 -10.80
CA GLY A 37 2.10 -26.63 -11.14
C GLY A 37 1.37 -25.78 -12.15
N PHE A 38 0.05 -25.88 -12.20
CA PHE A 38 -0.78 -25.08 -13.10
C PHE A 38 -2.10 -24.66 -12.45
N THR A 39 -2.76 -23.67 -13.04
CA THR A 39 -4.13 -23.24 -12.66
C THR A 39 -5.03 -23.28 -13.89
N ILE A 40 -6.32 -23.57 -13.69
CA ILE A 40 -7.35 -23.58 -14.75
C ILE A 40 -8.33 -22.45 -14.46
N ASP A 41 -8.53 -21.52 -15.40
CA ASP A 41 -9.55 -20.45 -15.34
C ASP A 41 -9.59 -19.66 -14.02
N GLU A 42 -8.42 -19.41 -13.42
CA GLU A 42 -8.29 -18.75 -12.09
C GLU A 42 -8.83 -19.56 -10.90
N GLY A 43 -9.01 -20.87 -11.09
CA GLY A 43 -9.36 -21.84 -10.07
C GLY A 43 -8.19 -22.27 -9.19
N GLU A 44 -8.39 -23.39 -8.51
CA GLU A 44 -7.41 -23.96 -7.58
C GLU A 44 -6.10 -24.33 -8.28
N PHE A 45 -4.99 -24.03 -7.62
CA PHE A 45 -3.66 -24.40 -8.08
C PHE A 45 -3.41 -25.90 -7.90
N ARG A 46 -2.90 -26.53 -8.95
CA ARG A 46 -2.66 -27.97 -9.07
C ARG A 46 -1.15 -28.22 -9.22
N ASP A 47 -0.53 -28.80 -8.20
CA ASP A 47 0.90 -29.16 -8.23
C ASP A 47 1.18 -30.32 -9.18
N PHE A 48 2.38 -30.36 -9.77
CA PHE A 48 2.83 -31.51 -10.58
C PHE A 48 3.17 -32.75 -9.76
N GLU A 49 3.20 -32.68 -8.43
CA GLU A 49 3.57 -33.82 -7.58
C GLU A 49 2.49 -34.91 -7.59
N VAL A 50 1.22 -34.54 -7.78
CA VAL A 50 0.08 -35.46 -7.80
C VAL A 50 -0.02 -36.16 -9.16
N GLU A 51 -0.13 -37.50 -9.16
CA GLU A 51 -0.20 -38.33 -10.37
C GLU A 51 -1.39 -37.98 -11.29
N GLU A 52 -2.53 -37.60 -10.70
CA GLU A 52 -3.71 -37.13 -11.43
C GLU A 52 -3.43 -35.85 -12.24
N ASN A 53 -2.68 -34.91 -11.67
CA ASN A 53 -2.32 -33.65 -12.32
C ASN A 53 -1.28 -33.85 -13.43
N LYS A 54 -0.38 -34.83 -13.28
CA LYS A 54 0.56 -35.22 -14.35
C LYS A 54 -0.18 -35.81 -15.54
N LYS A 55 -1.13 -36.73 -15.28
CA LYS A 55 -1.95 -37.34 -16.33
C LYS A 55 -2.80 -36.31 -17.07
N PHE A 56 -3.27 -35.27 -16.36
CA PHE A 56 -3.95 -34.15 -16.98
C PHE A 56 -3.06 -33.42 -18.00
N MET A 57 -1.81 -33.10 -17.63
CA MET A 57 -0.87 -32.45 -18.54
C MET A 57 -0.46 -33.33 -19.70
N GLU A 58 -0.25 -34.63 -19.48
CA GLU A 58 0.04 -35.60 -20.54
C GLU A 58 -1.09 -35.63 -21.60
N ASN A 59 -2.35 -35.58 -21.16
CA ASN A 59 -3.48 -35.49 -22.08
C ASN A 59 -3.46 -34.18 -22.88
N ILE A 60 -3.17 -33.05 -22.24
CA ILE A 60 -3.03 -31.74 -22.93
C ILE A 60 -1.89 -31.77 -23.94
N GLU A 61 -0.74 -32.37 -23.60
CA GLU A 61 0.40 -32.56 -24.52
C GLU A 61 0.05 -33.49 -25.68
N ALA A 62 -0.72 -34.54 -25.42
CA ALA A 62 -1.21 -35.48 -26.44
C ALA A 62 -2.34 -34.91 -27.32
N GLY A 63 -2.81 -33.68 -27.04
CA GLY A 63 -3.95 -33.07 -27.74
C GLY A 63 -5.29 -33.74 -27.41
N ILE A 64 -5.35 -34.52 -26.33
CA ILE A 64 -6.55 -35.18 -25.82
C ILE A 64 -7.15 -34.29 -24.74
N LEU A 65 -8.43 -33.95 -24.84
CA LEU A 65 -9.09 -33.14 -23.82
C LEU A 65 -9.28 -33.95 -22.51
N PRO A 66 -8.67 -33.56 -21.38
CA PRO A 66 -8.82 -34.25 -20.11
C PRO A 66 -10.28 -34.30 -19.65
N LYS A 67 -10.66 -35.36 -18.95
CA LYS A 67 -12.06 -35.59 -18.49
C LYS A 67 -12.57 -34.46 -17.59
N GLU A 68 -11.67 -33.81 -16.86
CA GLU A 68 -11.96 -32.69 -15.97
C GLU A 68 -12.31 -31.39 -16.72
N LEU A 69 -11.87 -31.28 -17.98
CA LEU A 69 -12.22 -30.15 -18.85
C LEU A 69 -13.50 -30.39 -19.67
N GLN A 70 -13.99 -31.63 -19.71
CA GLN A 70 -15.27 -31.94 -20.34
C GLN A 70 -16.36 -31.23 -19.53
N GLY A 71 -16.97 -30.20 -20.14
CA GLY A 71 -18.20 -29.61 -19.63
C GLY A 71 -19.29 -30.69 -19.59
N LYS A 72 -20.36 -30.42 -18.83
CA LYS A 72 -21.58 -31.27 -18.85
C LYS A 72 -22.11 -31.46 -20.27
N ASP A 73 -21.83 -30.50 -21.14
CA ASP A 73 -22.08 -30.56 -22.57
C ASP A 73 -20.80 -30.95 -23.30
N LYS A 74 -20.89 -31.98 -24.16
CA LYS A 74 -19.81 -32.54 -25.00
C LYS A 74 -19.39 -31.56 -26.12
N SER A 75 -19.35 -30.26 -25.83
CA SER A 75 -18.96 -29.22 -26.77
C SER A 75 -17.45 -29.24 -26.97
N ILE A 76 -17.03 -28.91 -28.19
CA ILE A 76 -15.62 -28.65 -28.54
C ILE A 76 -15.15 -27.50 -27.65
N MET A 77 -14.15 -27.78 -26.82
CA MET A 77 -13.61 -26.87 -25.82
C MET A 77 -12.21 -26.46 -26.26
N ASN A 78 -11.99 -25.16 -26.42
CA ASN A 78 -10.70 -24.59 -26.78
C ASN A 78 -9.88 -24.39 -25.50
N VAL A 79 -8.62 -24.81 -25.53
CA VAL A 79 -7.71 -24.65 -24.39
C VAL A 79 -6.65 -23.61 -24.77
N ALA A 80 -6.59 -22.51 -24.01
CA ALA A 80 -5.56 -21.51 -24.15
C ALA A 80 -4.50 -21.72 -23.07
N ILE A 81 -3.25 -21.97 -23.46
CA ILE A 81 -2.14 -22.16 -22.52
C ILE A 81 -1.41 -20.83 -22.35
N LYS A 82 -1.26 -20.38 -21.10
CA LYS A 82 -0.47 -19.22 -20.70
C LYS A 82 0.77 -19.71 -19.96
N ASP A 83 1.93 -19.57 -20.59
CA ASP A 83 3.19 -19.95 -19.97
C ASP A 83 3.66 -18.88 -18.96
N LYS A 84 3.79 -19.29 -17.70
CA LYS A 84 4.45 -18.56 -16.61
C LYS A 84 5.45 -19.46 -15.89
N SER A 85 6.10 -20.37 -16.61
CA SER A 85 7.06 -21.35 -16.04
C SER A 85 8.26 -20.71 -15.33
N SER A 86 8.55 -19.43 -15.57
CA SER A 86 9.56 -18.66 -14.82
C SER A 86 9.13 -18.25 -13.41
N GLN A 87 7.85 -18.38 -13.06
CA GLN A 87 7.28 -17.98 -11.78
C GLN A 87 6.86 -19.21 -10.96
N ILE A 88 7.20 -19.21 -9.66
CA ILE A 88 6.65 -20.16 -8.70
C ILE A 88 5.29 -19.62 -8.26
N TYR A 89 4.23 -20.40 -8.44
CA TYR A 89 2.91 -20.04 -7.94
C TYR A 89 2.92 -20.06 -6.42
N THR A 90 2.69 -18.90 -5.82
CA THR A 90 2.35 -18.76 -4.41
C THR A 90 0.89 -18.38 -4.37
N LYS A 91 0.04 -19.12 -3.63
CA LYS A 91 -1.36 -18.74 -3.38
C LYS A 91 -1.37 -17.45 -2.58
N ASN A 92 -1.20 -16.32 -3.26
CA ASN A 92 -1.32 -15.02 -2.64
C ASN A 92 -2.76 -14.91 -2.15
N LYS A 93 -2.94 -14.62 -0.87
CA LYS A 93 -4.22 -14.33 -0.17
C LYS A 93 -4.99 -13.13 -0.75
N SER A 94 -4.71 -12.73 -1.98
CA SER A 94 -5.10 -11.46 -2.58
C SER A 94 -6.58 -11.38 -2.99
N GLN A 95 -7.28 -12.51 -3.12
CA GLN A 95 -8.71 -12.47 -3.45
C GLN A 95 -9.62 -12.56 -2.22
N GLU A 96 -9.19 -13.17 -1.11
CA GLU A 96 -10.01 -13.26 0.11
C GLU A 96 -9.85 -12.02 1.02
N GLU A 97 -8.76 -11.26 0.88
CA GLU A 97 -8.47 -10.10 1.73
C GLU A 97 -8.64 -8.74 1.03
N LYS A 98 -9.43 -8.66 -0.05
CA LYS A 98 -9.99 -7.36 -0.46
C LYS A 98 -11.12 -7.02 0.51
N THR A 99 -10.74 -6.74 1.76
CA THR A 99 -11.65 -6.30 2.80
C THR A 99 -12.30 -5.00 2.33
N LEU A 100 -13.52 -5.14 1.80
CA LEU A 100 -14.40 -4.03 1.51
C LEU A 100 -14.47 -3.17 2.77
N TYR A 101 -14.26 -1.86 2.64
CA TYR A 101 -14.20 -0.91 3.76
C TYR A 101 -15.34 -1.18 4.77
N LYS A 102 -14.99 -1.63 5.98
CA LYS A 102 -15.92 -1.89 7.10
C LYS A 102 -15.86 -0.76 8.16
N GLY A 103 -15.68 0.49 7.72
CA GLY A 103 -15.73 1.64 8.62
C GLY A 103 -17.18 2.06 8.89
N GLN A 104 -17.53 2.29 10.14
CA GLN A 104 -18.80 2.90 10.52
C GLN A 104 -18.71 4.43 10.29
N GLY A 105 -19.60 4.98 9.46
CA GLY A 105 -19.60 6.42 9.16
C GLY A 105 -20.12 7.25 10.34
N VAL A 106 -19.38 8.29 10.73
CA VAL A 106 -19.78 9.27 11.76
C VAL A 106 -20.25 10.55 11.07
N LYS A 107 -21.48 11.00 11.34
CA LYS A 107 -22.01 12.28 10.84
C LYS A 107 -21.44 13.45 11.67
N LEU A 108 -20.71 14.36 11.03
CA LEU A 108 -20.07 15.54 11.64
C LEU A 108 -21.03 16.73 11.91
N GLY A 109 -22.34 16.49 12.05
CA GLY A 109 -23.34 17.58 11.93
C GLY A 109 -24.51 17.56 12.90
N SER A 110 -24.47 16.81 14.00
CA SER A 110 -25.55 16.86 15.00
C SER A 110 -25.00 17.26 16.37
N SER A 111 -25.11 18.56 16.66
CA SER A 111 -24.99 19.10 18.01
C SER A 111 -26.14 18.55 18.85
N ASN A 112 -25.89 17.45 19.56
CA ASN A 112 -26.59 17.02 20.78
C ASN A 112 -25.86 15.78 21.34
N SER A 113 -24.72 15.99 21.98
CA SER A 113 -24.00 14.96 22.73
C SER A 113 -24.37 15.05 24.21
N ASN A 114 -25.41 14.34 24.60
CA ASN A 114 -25.46 13.75 25.95
C ASN A 114 -24.79 12.38 25.85
N LEU A 115 -23.46 12.38 25.77
CA LEU A 115 -22.65 11.17 25.82
C LEU A 115 -21.73 11.30 27.03
N ASN A 116 -21.80 10.32 27.93
CA ASN A 116 -20.96 10.23 29.12
C ASN A 116 -19.48 10.34 28.72
N GLU A 117 -18.76 11.22 29.43
CA GLU A 117 -17.32 11.48 29.26
C GLU A 117 -16.45 10.21 29.40
N GLU A 118 -16.99 9.15 29.99
CA GLU A 118 -16.30 7.87 30.22
C GLU A 118 -16.09 7.03 28.94
N GLU A 119 -16.97 7.10 27.93
CA GLU A 119 -16.83 6.31 26.70
C GLU A 119 -15.91 6.96 25.67
N ILE A 120 -15.81 8.29 25.67
CA ILE A 120 -14.92 9.06 24.80
C ILE A 120 -13.45 8.80 25.20
N ASN A 121 -13.17 8.71 26.50
CA ASN A 121 -11.84 8.37 27.01
C ASN A 121 -11.43 6.93 26.66
N LYS A 122 -12.37 5.99 26.53
CA LYS A 122 -12.07 4.59 26.24
C LYS A 122 -11.71 4.32 24.78
N ILE A 123 -12.24 5.12 23.84
CA ILE A 123 -11.89 5.04 22.41
C ILE A 123 -10.54 5.73 22.13
N ILE A 124 -10.17 6.73 22.94
CA ILE A 124 -8.84 7.37 22.88
C ILE A 124 -7.78 6.49 23.57
N ALA A 125 -8.16 5.71 24.59
CA ALA A 125 -7.28 4.84 25.37
C ALA A 125 -6.92 3.48 24.72
N SER A 126 -7.41 3.16 23.52
CA SER A 126 -7.05 1.90 22.83
C SER A 126 -5.82 2.02 21.92
N ASN A 127 -4.98 3.05 22.09
CA ASN A 127 -3.60 3.03 21.62
C ASN A 127 -2.69 2.65 22.81
N PRO A 128 -2.15 1.43 22.87
CA PRO A 128 -1.29 1.03 23.96
C PRO A 128 0.12 1.54 23.69
N THR A 129 0.54 2.60 24.39
CA THR A 129 1.87 2.76 25.01
C THR A 129 1.99 4.18 25.55
N ASP A 130 2.44 4.33 26.79
CA ASP A 130 3.08 5.52 27.39
C ASP A 130 3.66 6.50 26.34
N ILE A 131 2.82 7.41 25.84
CA ILE A 131 3.30 8.55 25.06
C ILE A 131 3.79 9.51 26.14
N LYS A 132 5.10 9.80 26.19
CA LYS A 132 5.60 10.87 27.07
C LYS A 132 4.80 12.13 26.75
N GLU A 133 3.94 12.51 27.68
CA GLU A 133 3.11 13.70 27.54
C GLU A 133 4.03 14.91 27.59
N ILE A 134 4.10 15.62 26.46
CA ILE A 134 4.88 16.84 26.35
C ILE A 134 4.12 17.92 27.12
N LYS A 135 4.70 18.36 28.25
CA LYS A 135 4.10 19.37 29.10
C LYS A 135 4.18 20.72 28.40
N ILE A 136 3.03 21.19 27.93
CA ILE A 136 2.89 22.49 27.31
C ILE A 136 2.61 23.51 28.42
N ASP A 137 3.41 24.56 28.45
CA ASP A 137 3.20 25.72 29.30
C ASP A 137 2.71 26.89 28.43
N ASP A 138 1.50 27.37 28.70
CA ASP A 138 0.83 28.42 27.92
C ASP A 138 1.48 29.81 28.08
N ASN A 139 2.39 29.98 29.05
CA ASN A 139 3.12 31.23 29.25
C ASN A 139 4.26 31.45 28.25
N ASN A 140 4.67 30.39 27.55
CA ASN A 140 5.77 30.41 26.59
C ASN A 140 5.22 30.31 25.15
N PRO A 141 5.95 30.80 24.13
CA PRO A 141 5.50 30.69 22.75
C PRO A 141 5.36 29.22 22.33
N ILE A 142 4.20 28.89 21.78
CA ILE A 142 3.82 27.55 21.32
C ILE A 142 4.04 27.47 19.80
N THR A 143 4.69 26.40 19.37
CA THR A 143 4.81 25.97 17.98
C THR A 143 4.00 24.68 17.75
N THR A 144 3.50 24.51 16.53
CA THR A 144 2.79 23.28 16.14
C THR A 144 3.62 22.54 15.11
N ILE A 145 3.99 21.31 15.41
CA ILE A 145 4.80 20.47 14.53
C ILE A 145 3.93 19.33 14.00
N GLN A 146 3.99 19.10 12.69
CA GLN A 146 3.25 18.03 12.04
C GLN A 146 4.21 16.89 11.71
N ILE A 147 4.02 15.72 12.29
CA ILE A 147 4.87 14.56 12.09
C ILE A 147 4.13 13.56 11.21
N ARG A 148 4.70 13.24 10.05
CA ARG A 148 4.17 12.22 9.15
C ARG A 148 4.92 10.91 9.36
N LEU A 149 4.23 9.91 9.91
CA LEU A 149 4.77 8.58 10.21
C LEU A 149 4.90 7.71 8.94
N TYR A 150 5.66 6.62 9.03
CA TYR A 150 5.82 5.64 7.95
C TYR A 150 4.52 4.93 7.53
N ASN A 151 3.57 4.79 8.46
CA ASN A 151 2.25 4.21 8.19
C ASN A 151 1.31 5.19 7.48
N GLY A 152 1.81 6.36 7.07
CA GLY A 152 1.02 7.43 6.44
C GLY A 152 0.20 8.26 7.42
N LYS A 153 0.16 7.89 8.71
CA LYS A 153 -0.55 8.65 9.74
C LYS A 153 0.14 9.99 9.98
N LYS A 154 -0.66 11.05 10.02
CA LYS A 154 -0.23 12.40 10.41
C LYS A 154 -0.52 12.60 11.89
N ILE A 155 0.49 12.93 12.66
CA ILE A 155 0.38 13.36 14.06
C ILE A 155 0.62 14.86 14.08
N ILE A 156 -0.22 15.61 14.79
CA ILE A 156 -0.04 17.04 15.00
C ILE A 156 0.20 17.21 16.50
N GLN A 157 1.40 17.69 16.85
CA GLN A 157 1.81 17.86 18.22
C GLN A 157 2.23 19.31 18.45
N LYS A 158 1.73 19.89 19.55
CA LYS A 158 2.13 21.22 20.01
C LYS A 158 3.34 21.10 20.91
N PHE A 159 4.30 22.00 20.74
CA PHE A 159 5.52 22.10 21.51
C PHE A 159 5.75 23.56 21.88
N ASN A 160 6.37 23.82 23.03
CA ASN A 160 6.94 25.15 23.30
C ASN A 160 8.31 25.30 22.63
N TYR A 161 8.74 26.54 22.41
CA TYR A 161 10.04 26.82 21.77
C TYR A 161 11.23 26.29 22.59
N ASN A 162 11.06 26.17 23.91
CA ASN A 162 12.08 25.69 24.84
C ASN A 162 12.26 24.16 24.81
N HIS A 163 11.42 23.41 24.09
CA HIS A 163 11.59 21.97 23.99
C HIS A 163 12.81 21.62 23.15
N THR A 164 13.41 20.47 23.45
CA THR A 164 14.60 19.99 22.75
C THR A 164 14.24 19.09 21.58
N VAL A 165 15.19 18.91 20.66
CA VAL A 165 15.07 17.92 19.59
C VAL A 165 14.98 16.50 20.18
N GLU A 166 15.65 16.21 21.29
CA GLU A 166 15.55 14.90 21.94
C GLU A 166 14.11 14.59 22.41
N ASP A 167 13.40 15.58 22.96
CA ASP A 167 11.99 15.41 23.36
C ASP A 167 11.09 15.03 22.16
N LEU A 168 11.35 15.63 21.00
CA LEU A 168 10.67 15.30 19.75
C LEU A 168 10.99 13.85 19.32
N PHE A 169 12.26 13.43 19.35
CA PHE A 169 12.63 12.06 19.03
C PHE A 169 12.00 11.07 20.00
N GLN A 170 11.97 11.38 21.29
CA GLN A 170 11.36 10.51 22.28
C GLN A 170 9.84 10.41 22.11
N PHE A 171 9.16 11.50 21.77
CA PHE A 171 7.75 11.50 21.43
C PHE A 171 7.46 10.56 20.24
N VAL A 172 8.26 10.66 19.17
CA VAL A 172 8.14 9.77 18.01
C VAL A 172 8.45 8.32 18.38
N TYR A 173 9.45 8.07 19.23
CA TYR A 173 9.80 6.73 19.69
C TYR A 173 8.66 6.06 20.48
N GLY A 174 7.92 6.84 21.28
CA GLY A 174 6.72 6.34 21.97
C GLY A 174 5.59 5.91 21.03
N HIS A 175 5.52 6.51 19.84
CA HIS A 175 4.59 6.08 18.79
C HIS A 175 5.09 4.93 17.94
N THR A 176 6.42 4.79 17.78
CA THR A 176 7.02 3.78 16.91
C THR A 176 8.36 3.28 17.51
N PRO A 177 8.40 2.08 18.11
CA PRO A 177 9.60 1.53 18.74
C PRO A 177 10.55 0.90 17.70
N ILE A 178 10.88 1.64 16.65
CA ILE A 178 11.67 1.18 15.50
C ILE A 178 12.80 2.18 15.24
N ASN A 179 13.93 1.77 14.66
CA ASN A 179 15.00 2.70 14.26
C ASN A 179 14.52 3.65 13.15
N PHE A 180 14.58 4.96 13.37
CA PHE A 180 14.09 5.95 12.42
C PHE A 180 15.04 7.13 12.23
N SER A 181 14.82 7.88 11.15
CA SER A 181 15.42 9.19 10.92
C SER A 181 14.31 10.19 10.56
N LEU A 182 14.41 11.39 11.12
CA LEU A 182 13.48 12.47 10.87
C LEU A 182 14.07 13.43 9.85
N PHE A 183 13.24 13.89 8.92
CA PHE A 183 13.60 14.85 7.89
C PHE A 183 12.61 16.00 7.88
N PHE A 184 13.03 17.18 7.49
CA PHE A 184 12.17 18.37 7.41
C PHE A 184 12.56 19.22 6.21
N ASP A 185 11.61 20.06 5.78
CA ASP A 185 11.79 21.06 4.72
C ASP A 185 12.10 20.47 3.32
N PHE A 186 12.03 21.29 2.27
CA PHE A 186 12.51 20.94 0.94
C PHE A 186 13.62 21.92 0.53
N PRO A 187 14.82 21.45 0.17
CA PRO A 187 15.26 20.05 0.08
C PRO A 187 15.33 19.36 1.45
N LEU A 188 15.00 18.05 1.49
CA LEU A 188 14.90 17.28 2.73
C LEU A 188 16.19 17.34 3.55
N LYS A 189 16.16 18.04 4.67
CA LYS A 189 17.24 18.11 5.64
C LYS A 189 17.02 17.06 6.72
N LYS A 190 18.07 16.32 7.06
CA LYS A 190 18.05 15.35 8.16
C LYS A 190 18.11 16.09 9.49
N ILE A 191 17.25 15.72 10.43
CA ILE A 191 17.33 16.18 11.82
C ILE A 191 18.30 15.24 12.57
N GLU A 192 19.33 15.81 13.18
CA GLU A 192 20.26 15.07 14.03
C GLU A 192 19.78 15.08 15.49
N ARG A 193 20.04 13.99 16.23
CA ARG A 193 19.71 13.91 17.65
C ARG A 193 20.67 14.75 18.47
N ASN A 194 20.24 15.96 18.81
CA ASN A 194 20.99 16.94 19.56
C ASN A 194 20.17 17.46 20.76
N ASN A 195 20.84 17.95 21.81
CA ASN A 195 20.18 18.60 22.97
C ASN A 195 19.83 20.08 22.72
N LYS A 196 19.77 20.50 21.46
CA LYS A 196 19.43 21.88 21.08
C LYS A 196 17.92 22.09 21.10
N THR A 197 17.50 23.33 21.25
CA THR A 197 16.08 23.70 21.23
C THR A 197 15.50 23.64 19.82
N LEU A 198 14.19 23.44 19.72
CA LEU A 198 13.46 23.47 18.44
C LEU A 198 13.61 24.80 17.71
N GLN A 199 13.82 25.89 18.46
CA GLN A 199 14.05 27.23 17.90
C GLN A 199 15.42 27.33 17.23
N GLU A 200 16.47 26.79 17.83
CA GLU A 200 17.84 26.82 17.28
C GLU A 200 17.96 26.04 15.96
N GLU A 201 17.28 24.90 15.87
CA GLU A 201 17.26 24.07 14.67
C GLU A 201 16.18 24.51 13.65
N ASN A 202 15.50 25.63 13.93
CA ASN A 202 14.45 26.23 13.10
C ASN A 202 13.35 25.22 12.69
N LEU A 203 12.94 24.37 13.63
CA LEU A 203 11.92 23.33 13.42
C LEU A 203 10.50 23.83 13.74
N LEU A 204 10.30 25.15 13.74
CA LEU A 204 9.06 25.78 14.18
C LEU A 204 8.01 25.75 13.08
N GLY A 205 6.82 25.22 13.37
CA GLY A 205 5.70 25.24 12.42
C GLY A 205 5.86 24.31 11.22
N LEU A 206 6.89 23.45 11.23
CA LEU A 206 7.25 22.64 10.07
C LEU A 206 6.59 21.26 10.06
N ILE A 207 6.60 20.68 8.87
CA ILE A 207 6.24 19.29 8.63
C ILE A 207 7.51 18.45 8.69
N ILE A 208 7.51 17.47 9.58
CA ILE A 208 8.58 16.52 9.78
C ILE A 208 8.13 15.17 9.20
N PHE A 209 8.97 14.62 8.34
CA PHE A 209 8.78 13.33 7.71
C PHE A 209 9.59 12.27 8.45
N PHE A 210 8.89 11.23 8.88
CA PHE A 210 9.50 10.03 9.40
C PHE A 210 9.95 9.14 8.24
N PHE A 211 11.21 8.71 8.28
CA PHE A 211 11.73 7.70 7.38
C PHE A 211 12.24 6.50 8.17
N PHE A 212 11.70 5.33 7.83
CA PHE A 212 12.28 4.05 8.21
C PHE A 212 13.38 3.71 7.20
N LEU A 213 14.57 3.32 7.67
CA LEU A 213 15.70 2.95 6.82
C LEU A 213 15.88 1.42 6.77
N PRO A 214 15.07 0.66 6.00
CA PRO A 214 15.37 -0.75 5.79
C PRO A 214 16.39 -0.98 4.67
N ASN A 215 16.42 -0.14 3.63
CA ASN A 215 17.36 -0.26 2.48
C ASN A 215 17.43 1.05 1.66
N LEU A 216 18.62 1.45 1.22
CA LEU A 216 18.93 2.72 0.53
C LEU A 216 18.21 2.91 -0.83
N ILE A 217 17.70 1.83 -1.44
CA ILE A 217 17.14 1.83 -2.80
C ILE A 217 15.71 2.39 -2.84
N LEU A 218 14.94 2.24 -1.76
CA LEU A 218 13.57 2.76 -1.66
C LEU A 218 13.50 4.24 -1.30
N PHE A 219 14.62 4.83 -0.85
CA PHE A 219 14.70 6.24 -0.47
C PHE A 219 14.46 7.16 -1.67
N GLY A 220 15.02 6.83 -2.84
CA GLY A 220 14.84 7.61 -4.07
C GLY A 220 13.40 7.57 -4.60
N ILE A 221 12.74 6.41 -4.53
CA ILE A 221 11.36 6.25 -5.02
C ILE A 221 10.37 6.96 -4.09
N TYR A 222 10.57 6.87 -2.77
CA TYR A 222 9.67 7.49 -1.79
C TYR A 222 9.79 9.03 -1.78
N ILE A 223 11.00 9.57 -1.99
CA ILE A 223 11.22 11.00 -2.18
C ILE A 223 10.52 11.50 -3.45
N CYS A 224 10.62 10.76 -4.56
CA CYS A 224 9.90 11.09 -5.80
C CYS A 224 8.38 11.11 -5.61
N ILE A 225 7.81 10.13 -4.91
CA ILE A 225 6.36 10.07 -4.69
C ILE A 225 5.88 11.22 -3.79
N ILE A 226 6.64 11.60 -2.76
CA ILE A 226 6.25 12.73 -1.90
C ILE A 226 6.36 14.07 -2.65
N LEU A 227 7.42 14.28 -3.44
CA LEU A 227 7.53 15.49 -4.28
C LEU A 227 6.42 15.59 -5.32
N CYS A 228 5.94 14.46 -5.86
CA CYS A 228 4.92 14.45 -6.90
C CYS A 228 3.50 14.77 -6.38
N VAL A 229 3.24 14.60 -5.07
CA VAL A 229 1.92 14.86 -4.45
C VAL A 229 1.76 16.32 -3.97
N GLN A 230 2.81 17.15 -4.07
CA GLN A 230 2.79 18.54 -3.63
C GLN A 230 2.93 19.58 -4.75
N VAL A 231 2.82 19.15 -6.01
CA VAL A 231 2.62 20.00 -7.20
C VAL A 231 1.18 19.86 -7.67
#